data_AF-A0A6V7KKR4-F1
#
_entry.id   AF-A0A6V7KKR4-F1
#
_cell.length_a   1.000
_cell.length_b   1.000
_cell.length_c   1.000
_cell.angle_alpha   90.00
_cell.angle_beta   90.00
_cell.angle_gamma   90.00
#
_symmetry.space_group_name_H-M   'P 1'
#
loop_
_entity.id
_entity.type
_entity.pdbx_description
1 polymer ?
#
loop_
_entity_poly.entity_id
_entity_poly.type
_entity_poly.pdbx_seq_one_letter_code
_entity_poly.pdbx_strand_id
1 'polypeptide(L)'
;HGLFTTLHKYYSAEEWKEFAEKNQDCLGNVAVSAGTSDADFERLKSVIAAVPQLSFICLDVANGYSQHFVEYVRKVRGQFPEHTII
;
A
#
# COMPACT_ATOMS: atom_id res chain seq x y z
N HIS A 1 3.56 -5.72 22.63
CA HIS A 1 3.82 -5.00 21.37
C HIS A 1 3.26 -5.83 20.23
N GLY A 2 2.51 -5.21 19.31
CA GLY A 2 1.91 -5.91 18.16
C GLY A 2 2.95 -6.21 17.07
N LEU A 3 2.63 -7.17 16.19
CA LEU A 3 3.39 -7.43 14.97
C LEU A 3 2.83 -6.58 13.83
N PHE A 4 3.68 -6.26 12.85
CA PHE A 4 3.32 -5.52 11.65
C PHE A 4 3.43 -6.42 10.43
N THR A 5 2.47 -6.34 9.51
CA THR A 5 2.42 -7.20 8.31
C THR A 5 2.32 -6.38 7.03
N THR A 6 3.33 -6.51 6.17
CA THR A 6 3.27 -6.02 4.78
C THR A 6 2.61 -7.09 3.91
N LEU A 7 1.38 -6.86 3.46
CA LEU A 7 0.62 -7.83 2.67
C LEU A 7 1.09 -7.83 1.21
N HIS A 8 1.08 -8.99 0.57
CA HIS A 8 1.48 -9.10 -0.84
C HIS A 8 0.57 -8.28 -1.77
N LYS A 9 1.10 -7.87 -2.92
CA LYS A 9 0.41 -6.95 -3.85
C LYS A 9 -0.69 -7.55 -4.72
N TYR A 10 -1.01 -8.84 -4.58
CA TYR A 10 -1.91 -9.56 -5.50
C TYR A 10 -3.38 -9.59 -5.11
N TYR A 11 -3.74 -9.15 -3.89
CA TYR A 11 -5.14 -9.07 -3.48
C TYR A 11 -5.87 -7.94 -4.20
N SER A 12 -7.11 -8.23 -4.61
CA SER A 12 -8.06 -7.29 -5.19
C SER A 12 -8.59 -6.30 -4.15
N ALA A 13 -9.23 -5.22 -4.61
CA ALA A 13 -9.83 -4.23 -3.72
C ALA A 13 -10.99 -4.84 -2.91
N GLU A 14 -11.72 -5.79 -3.50
CA GLU A 14 -12.80 -6.53 -2.88
C GLU A 14 -12.28 -7.41 -1.74
N GLU A 15 -11.20 -8.17 -1.96
CA GLU A 15 -10.57 -8.98 -0.91
C GLU A 15 -10.05 -8.12 0.25
N TRP A 16 -9.48 -6.95 -0.04
CA TRP A 16 -9.06 -5.99 0.98
C TRP A 16 -10.24 -5.45 1.79
N LYS A 17 -11.36 -5.15 1.12
CA LYS A 17 -12.58 -4.69 1.77
C LYS A 17 -13.14 -5.76 2.70
N GLU A 18 -13.25 -7.00 2.23
CA GLU A 18 -13.71 -8.13 3.06
C GLU A 18 -12.78 -8.37 4.26
N PHE A 19 -11.46 -8.25 4.06
CA PHE A 19 -10.48 -8.36 5.13
C PHE A 19 -10.68 -7.26 6.19
N ALA A 20 -10.85 -6.01 5.74
CA ALA A 20 -11.04 -4.85 6.61
C ALA A 20 -12.34 -4.92 7.41
N GLU A 21 -13.42 -5.41 6.82
CA GLU A 21 -14.71 -5.60 7.50
C GLU A 21 -14.60 -6.62 8.64
N LYS A 22 -13.79 -7.68 8.46
CA LYS A 22 -13.63 -8.77 9.43
C LYS A 22 -12.57 -8.48 10.50
N ASN A 23 -11.59 -7.62 10.23
CA ASN A 23 -10.39 -7.44 11.07
C ASN A 23 -10.05 -5.95 11.27
N GLN A 24 -11.03 -5.14 11.70
CA GLN A 24 -10.86 -3.69 11.83
C GLN A 24 -9.73 -3.29 12.80
N ASP A 25 -9.51 -4.08 13.84
CA ASP A 25 -8.51 -3.86 14.88
C ASP A 25 -7.07 -4.02 14.39
N CYS A 26 -6.84 -4.82 13.33
CA CYS A 26 -5.50 -5.03 12.79
C CYS A 26 -5.09 -4.04 11.71
N LEU A 27 -6.03 -3.23 11.17
CA LEU A 27 -5.77 -2.32 10.05
C LEU A 27 -4.67 -1.28 10.33
N GLY A 28 -4.47 -0.92 11.60
CA GLY A 28 -3.39 -0.03 12.02
C GLY A 28 -1.98 -0.64 11.94
N ASN A 29 -1.86 -1.96 11.78
CA ASN A 29 -0.59 -2.68 11.78
C ASN A 29 -0.35 -3.46 10.47
N VAL A 30 -1.01 -3.05 9.38
CA VAL A 30 -0.81 -3.64 8.05
C VAL A 30 -0.44 -2.59 7.02
N ALA A 31 0.33 -2.99 6.01
CA ALA A 31 0.61 -2.18 4.84
C ALA A 31 0.14 -2.88 3.56
N VAL A 32 -0.40 -2.09 2.63
CA VAL A 32 -0.62 -2.52 1.25
C VAL A 32 0.70 -2.40 0.49
N SER A 33 1.12 -3.45 -0.21
CA SER A 33 2.37 -3.44 -0.98
C SER A 33 2.13 -3.12 -2.46
N ALA A 34 3.05 -2.39 -3.08
CA ALA A 34 3.06 -2.09 -4.51
C ALA A 34 4.50 -2.05 -5.06
N GLY A 35 4.67 -2.39 -6.34
CA GLY A 35 5.90 -2.12 -7.08
C GLY A 35 5.86 -0.76 -7.77
N THR A 36 6.71 -0.54 -8.79
CA THR A 36 6.74 0.72 -9.56
C THR A 36 5.96 0.70 -10.87
N SER A 37 5.25 -0.40 -11.17
CA SER A 37 4.45 -0.48 -12.40
C SER A 37 3.18 0.37 -12.31
N ASP A 38 2.66 0.82 -13.45
CA ASP A 38 1.38 1.53 -13.49
C ASP A 38 0.22 0.62 -13.07
N ALA A 39 0.27 -0.67 -13.39
CA ALA A 39 -0.73 -1.63 -12.94
C ALA A 39 -0.76 -1.77 -11.40
N ASP A 40 0.41 -1.79 -10.76
CA ASP A 40 0.48 -1.79 -9.30
C ASP A 40 0.00 -0.45 -8.71
N PHE A 41 0.26 0.67 -9.38
CA PHE A 41 -0.23 1.99 -8.95
C PHE A 41 -1.76 2.07 -9.00
N GLU A 42 -2.38 1.61 -10.09
CA GLU A 42 -3.83 1.57 -10.21
C GLU A 42 -4.46 0.65 -9.16
N ARG A 43 -3.87 -0.51 -8.90
CA ARG A 43 -4.33 -1.40 -7.83
C ARG A 43 -4.23 -0.74 -6.46
N LEU A 44 -3.11 -0.08 -6.16
CA LEU A 44 -2.90 0.63 -4.91
C LEU A 44 -3.98 1.69 -4.67
N LYS A 45 -4.31 2.50 -5.70
CA LYS A 45 -5.41 3.48 -5.62
C LYS A 45 -6.75 2.80 -5.33
N SER A 46 -7.07 1.71 -6.03
CA SER A 46 -8.34 0.99 -5.83
C SER A 46 -8.45 0.42 -4.41
N VAL A 47 -7.36 -0.14 -3.87
CA VAL A 47 -7.33 -0.69 -2.50
C VAL A 47 -7.50 0.41 -1.46
N ILE A 48 -6.76 1.51 -1.56
CA ILE A 48 -6.85 2.63 -0.60
C ILE A 48 -8.23 3.30 -0.68
N ALA A 49 -8.81 3.44 -1.87
CA ALA A 49 -10.16 3.96 -2.04
C ALA A 49 -11.22 3.05 -1.40
N ALA A 50 -11.03 1.73 -1.47
CA ALA A 50 -11.93 0.75 -0.85
C ALA A 50 -11.77 0.68 0.68
N VAL A 51 -10.54 0.87 1.19
CA VAL A 51 -10.20 0.76 2.62
C VAL A 51 -9.38 1.98 3.05
N PRO A 52 -10.03 3.14 3.27
CA PRO A 52 -9.33 4.38 3.62
C PRO A 52 -8.71 4.36 5.03
N GLN A 53 -8.98 3.32 5.84
CA GLN A 53 -8.38 3.14 7.16
C GLN A 53 -6.91 2.67 7.08
N LEU A 54 -6.48 2.16 5.93
CA LEU A 54 -5.09 1.77 5.72
C LEU A 54 -4.18 2.99 5.84
N SER A 55 -3.20 2.91 6.73
CA SER A 55 -2.29 4.04 7.01
C SER A 55 -0.90 3.86 6.40
N PHE A 56 -0.58 2.66 5.91
CA PHE A 56 0.76 2.30 5.45
C PHE A 56 0.77 1.75 4.02
N ILE A 57 1.75 2.19 3.25
CA ILE A 57 2.04 1.73 1.90
C ILE A 57 3.47 1.21 1.89
N CYS A 58 3.67 -0.03 1.48
CA CYS A 58 5.00 -0.62 1.29
C CYS A 58 5.38 -0.56 -0.20
N LEU A 59 6.44 0.18 -0.54
CA LEU A 59 6.94 0.25 -1.91
C LEU A 59 8.14 -0.68 -2.07
N ASP A 60 7.92 -1.83 -2.69
CA ASP A 60 8.93 -2.90 -2.80
C ASP A 60 9.49 -3.01 -4.22
N VAL A 61 10.81 -2.87 -4.35
CA VAL A 61 11.57 -3.02 -5.59
C VAL A 61 12.90 -3.72 -5.34
N ALA A 62 13.35 -4.50 -6.32
CA ALA A 62 14.67 -5.14 -6.27
C ALA A 62 15.84 -4.13 -6.27
N ASN A 63 15.67 -2.95 -6.89
CA ASN A 63 16.70 -1.91 -6.96
C ASN A 63 16.17 -0.54 -6.51
N GLY A 64 16.28 -0.26 -5.22
CA GLY A 64 15.87 1.01 -4.61
C GLY A 64 16.79 2.20 -4.90
N TYR A 65 17.98 2.00 -5.49
CA TYR A 65 18.91 3.09 -5.80
C TYR A 65 18.61 3.82 -7.12
N SER A 66 17.61 3.33 -7.87
CA SER A 66 17.27 3.91 -9.17
C SER A 66 16.57 5.27 -9.03
N GLN A 67 16.91 6.22 -9.91
CA GLN A 67 16.19 7.50 -9.99
C GLN A 67 14.70 7.30 -10.24
N HIS A 68 14.35 6.29 -11.04
CA HIS A 68 12.97 5.89 -11.30
C HIS A 68 12.21 5.57 -10.00
N PHE A 69 12.82 4.85 -9.06
CA PHE A 69 12.20 4.57 -7.77
C PHE A 69 11.99 5.84 -6.94
N VAL A 70 12.98 6.75 -6.90
CA VAL A 70 12.86 8.03 -6.19
C VAL A 70 11.70 8.88 -6.75
N GLU A 71 11.57 8.93 -8.08
CA GLU A 71 10.45 9.61 -8.75
C GLU A 71 9.10 8.93 -8.44
N TYR A 72 9.09 7.59 -8.38
CA TYR A 72 7.90 6.83 -8.03
C TYR A 72 7.46 7.07 -6.58
N VAL A 73 8.39 7.12 -5.61
CA VAL A 73 8.08 7.48 -4.22
C VAL A 73 7.44 8.87 -4.15
N ARG A 74 7.94 9.84 -4.94
CA ARG A 74 7.32 11.19 -5.03
C ARG A 74 5.92 11.14 -5.63
N LYS A 75 5.70 10.34 -6.68
CA LYS A 75 4.37 10.12 -7.30
C LYS A 75 3.38 9.56 -6.26
N VAL A 76 3.78 8.53 -5.51
CA VAL A 76 2.96 7.90 -4.47
C VAL A 76 2.68 8.88 -3.32
N ARG A 77 3.69 9.61 -2.84
CA ARG A 77 3.50 10.66 -1.81
C ARG A 77 2.55 11.77 -2.27
N GLY A 78 2.64 12.18 -3.54
CA GLY A 78 1.74 13.18 -4.10
C GLY A 78 0.27 12.72 -4.14
N GLN A 79 0.04 11.43 -4.39
CA GLN A 79 -1.30 10.85 -4.41
C GLN A 79 -1.84 10.55 -3.00
N PHE A 80 -0.98 10.17 -2.06
CA PHE A 80 -1.35 9.74 -0.70
C PHE A 80 -0.56 10.53 0.37
N PRO A 81 -0.87 11.83 0.54
CA PRO A 81 -0.07 12.72 1.39
C PRO A 81 -0.07 12.33 2.88
N GLU A 82 -1.13 11.69 3.37
CA GLU A 82 -1.27 11.31 4.78
C GLU A 82 -0.78 9.88 5.10
N HIS A 83 -0.45 9.07 4.08
CA HIS A 83 -0.04 7.68 4.30
C HIS A 83 1.44 7.59 4.65
N THR A 84 1.80 6.71 5.59
CA THR A 84 3.21 6.39 5.84
C THR A 84 3.71 5.48 4.72
N ILE A 85 4.79 5.87 4.05
CA ILE A 85 5.43 5.08 3.00
C ILE A 85 6.66 4.43 3.62
N ILE A 86 6.73 3.10 3.56
CA ILE A 86 7.83 2.28 4.07
C ILE A 86 8.51 1.51 2.95
#